data_AF-A0A848YAG0-F1
#
_entry.id   AF-A0A848YAG0-F1
#
_cell.length_a   1.000
_cell.length_b   1.000
_cell.length_c   1.000
_cell.angle_alpha   90.00
_cell.angle_beta   90.00
_cell.angle_gamma   90.00
#
_symmetry.space_group_name_H-M   'P 1'
#
loop_
_entity.id
_entity.type
_entity.pdbx_description
1 polymer ?
#
loop_
_entity_poly.entity_id
_entity_poly.type
_entity_poly.pdbx_seq_one_letter_code
_entity_poly.pdbx_strand_id
1 'polypeptide(L)'
;MAHALQMNQREQPSDTPPMLHCVESSEEWMDNTAAKIPADLKEFIAMSHSKIMADELNGQLCFKFEKLPNVVPDFIYVDGPGAADVVGEVRGLSFQIGENHLRRQVVADVLLYESTFHKGAFILLDSMYPTVHFLRNHLTRSYKFRWNVISDQSSFELMEHGPKKLLPREFWVKKTRTS
;
A
#
# COMPACT_ATOMS: atom_id res chain seq x y z
N MET A 1 -15.16 0.26 4.76
CA MET A 1 -14.16 -0.77 5.15
C MET A 1 -14.31 -1.22 6.59
N ALA A 2 -14.26 -0.32 7.60
CA ALA A 2 -14.31 -0.73 9.02
C ALA A 2 -15.54 -1.58 9.42
N HIS A 3 -16.74 -1.29 8.89
CA HIS A 3 -17.91 -2.15 9.09
C HIS A 3 -17.68 -3.59 8.61
N ALA A 4 -17.02 -3.78 7.47
CA ALA A 4 -16.72 -5.12 6.96
C ALA A 4 -15.72 -5.84 7.88
N LEU A 5 -14.75 -5.13 8.46
CA LEU A 5 -13.82 -5.69 9.43
C LEU A 5 -14.55 -6.14 10.71
N GLN A 6 -15.47 -5.32 11.21
CA GLN A 6 -16.32 -5.66 12.35
C GLN A 6 -17.19 -6.90 12.07
N MET A 7 -17.77 -6.99 10.87
CA MET A 7 -18.54 -8.17 10.45
C MET A 7 -17.65 -9.43 10.38
N ASN A 8 -16.48 -9.33 9.76
CA ASN A 8 -15.52 -10.43 9.69
C ASN A 8 -15.10 -10.92 11.08
N GLN A 9 -14.83 -10.02 12.02
CA GLN A 9 -14.48 -10.38 13.40
C GLN A 9 -15.64 -11.06 14.15
N ARG A 10 -16.89 -10.71 13.83
CA ARG A 10 -18.08 -11.38 14.40
C ARG A 10 -18.29 -12.77 13.82
N GLU A 11 -18.07 -12.94 12.51
CA GLU A 11 -18.27 -14.22 11.81
C GLU A 11 -17.11 -15.20 12.06
N GLN A 12 -15.88 -14.69 12.13
CA GLN A 12 -14.65 -15.45 12.34
C GLN A 12 -13.77 -14.75 13.38
N PRO A 13 -14.03 -14.97 14.68
CA PRO A 13 -13.24 -14.35 15.74
C PRO A 13 -11.76 -14.73 15.66
N SER A 14 -10.89 -13.73 15.77
CA SER A 14 -9.44 -13.87 15.81
C SER A 14 -8.88 -13.14 17.03
N ASP A 15 -7.84 -13.70 17.65
CA ASP A 15 -7.07 -13.03 18.72
C ASP A 15 -6.35 -11.78 18.20
N THR A 16 -6.08 -11.74 16.90
CA THR A 16 -5.57 -10.56 16.19
C THR A 16 -6.68 -10.04 15.29
N PRO A 17 -7.48 -9.04 15.72
CA PRO A 17 -8.59 -8.55 14.94
C PRO A 17 -8.09 -7.86 13.66
N PRO A 18 -8.88 -7.89 12.57
CA PRO A 18 -8.53 -7.20 11.36
C PRO A 18 -8.56 -5.68 11.57
N MET A 19 -7.58 -4.97 11.02
CA MET A 19 -7.41 -3.53 11.25
C MET A 19 -7.38 -2.74 9.93
N LEU A 20 -8.00 -1.57 9.91
CA LEU A 20 -7.85 -0.56 8.89
C LEU A 20 -6.79 0.46 9.33
N HIS A 21 -5.66 0.48 8.63
CA HIS A 21 -4.64 1.51 8.82
C HIS A 21 -4.86 2.64 7.80
N CYS A 22 -5.05 3.86 8.29
CA CYS A 22 -5.21 5.06 7.47
C CYS A 22 -4.01 5.98 7.69
N VAL A 23 -3.29 6.31 6.62
CA VAL A 23 -2.16 7.23 6.63
C VAL A 23 -2.58 8.51 5.93
N GLU A 24 -2.48 9.63 6.63
CA GLU A 24 -2.94 10.92 6.15
C GLU A 24 -1.78 11.94 6.18
N SER A 25 -1.74 12.82 5.18
CA SER A 25 -0.77 13.92 5.05
C SER A 25 -1.22 15.22 5.71
N SER A 26 -2.53 15.38 5.95
CA SER A 26 -3.13 16.56 6.59
C SER A 26 -3.73 16.23 7.96
N GLU A 27 -3.17 16.81 9.03
CA GLU A 27 -3.70 16.65 10.38
C GLU A 27 -5.16 17.14 10.49
N GLU A 28 -5.53 18.22 9.78
CA GLU A 28 -6.89 18.74 9.75
C GLU A 28 -7.88 17.70 9.20
N TRP A 29 -7.55 17.06 8.07
CA TRP A 29 -8.40 16.03 7.46
C TRP A 29 -8.42 14.75 8.29
N MET A 30 -7.31 14.41 8.95
CA MET A 30 -7.25 13.30 9.88
C MET A 30 -8.22 13.52 11.05
N ASP A 31 -8.19 14.70 11.69
CA ASP A 31 -9.04 15.05 12.82
C ASP A 31 -10.52 15.10 12.43
N ASN A 32 -10.84 15.74 11.31
CA ASN A 32 -12.19 15.80 10.76
C ASN A 32 -12.75 14.40 10.44
N THR A 33 -11.90 13.50 9.93
CA THR A 33 -12.29 12.11 9.67
C THR A 33 -12.49 11.35 10.98
N ALA A 34 -11.56 11.47 11.94
CA ALA A 34 -11.63 10.83 13.25
C ALA A 34 -12.91 11.21 14.01
N ALA A 35 -13.35 12.46 13.90
CA ALA A 35 -14.58 12.96 14.51
C ALA A 35 -15.85 12.31 13.93
N LYS A 36 -15.81 11.85 12.68
CA LYS A 36 -16.95 11.23 11.98
C LYS A 36 -17.01 9.71 12.12
N ILE A 37 -15.98 9.09 12.71
CA ILE A 37 -15.95 7.64 12.91
C ILE A 37 -16.88 7.24 14.06
N PRO A 38 -17.88 6.36 13.82
CA PRO A 38 -18.72 5.79 14.86
C PRO A 38 -17.90 5.11 15.97
N ALA A 39 -18.35 5.24 17.23
CA ALA A 39 -17.60 4.77 18.38
C ALA A 39 -17.29 3.26 18.33
N ASP A 40 -18.23 2.45 17.83
CA ASP A 40 -18.13 1.00 17.69
C ASP A 40 -17.19 0.54 16.56
N LEU A 41 -16.71 1.47 15.72
CA LEU A 41 -15.75 1.18 14.65
C LEU A 41 -14.33 1.61 14.99
N LYS A 42 -14.14 2.42 16.04
CA LYS A 42 -12.82 2.98 16.40
C LYS A 42 -11.81 1.90 16.73
N GLU A 43 -12.24 0.77 17.29
CA GLU A 43 -11.34 -0.35 17.61
C GLU A 43 -10.72 -1.02 16.38
N PHE A 44 -11.35 -0.88 15.20
CA PHE A 44 -10.89 -1.46 13.93
C PHE A 44 -10.08 -0.48 13.08
N ILE A 45 -9.82 0.74 13.56
CA ILE A 45 -9.20 1.80 12.78
C ILE A 45 -7.99 2.37 13.52
N ALA A 46 -6.84 2.35 12.86
CA ALA A 46 -5.63 3.04 13.29
C ALA A 46 -5.33 4.17 12.30
N MET A 47 -5.52 5.42 12.73
CA MET A 47 -5.16 6.60 11.93
C MET A 47 -3.78 7.09 12.32
N SER A 48 -3.01 7.55 11.34
CA SER A 48 -1.68 8.13 11.54
C SER A 48 -1.42 9.28 10.59
N HIS A 49 -0.84 10.35 11.11
CA HIS A 49 -0.32 11.44 10.28
C HIS A 49 1.14 11.16 9.88
N SER A 50 1.45 11.35 8.61
CA SER A 50 2.81 11.35 8.09
C SER A 50 2.95 12.36 6.97
N LYS A 51 4.03 13.13 6.99
CA LYS A 51 4.40 13.96 5.84
C LYS A 51 4.72 13.07 4.64
N ILE A 52 4.56 13.65 3.46
CA ILE A 52 5.01 13.07 2.20
C ILE A 52 6.19 13.86 1.64
N MET A 53 7.20 13.13 1.17
CA MET A 53 8.45 13.69 0.67
C MET A 53 8.65 13.32 -0.78
N ALA A 54 9.13 14.28 -1.58
CA ALA A 54 9.61 14.00 -2.93
C ALA A 54 10.81 13.03 -2.86
N ASP A 55 10.83 12.04 -3.75
CA ASP A 55 11.84 10.99 -3.78
C ASP A 55 12.10 10.50 -5.21
N GLU A 56 13.17 9.74 -5.39
CA GLU A 56 13.59 9.15 -6.67
C GLU A 56 13.69 7.63 -6.53
N LEU A 57 12.98 6.91 -7.39
CA LEU A 57 13.16 5.46 -7.53
C LEU A 57 13.55 5.12 -8.96
N ASN A 58 14.70 4.45 -9.13
CA ASN A 58 15.22 4.03 -10.43
C ASN A 58 15.23 5.16 -11.49
N GLY A 59 15.64 6.36 -11.09
CA GLY A 59 15.68 7.51 -12.02
C GLY A 59 14.35 8.22 -12.24
N GLN A 60 13.27 7.79 -11.57
CA GLN A 60 11.93 8.35 -11.74
C GLN A 60 11.51 9.13 -10.50
N LEU A 61 11.03 10.36 -10.71
CA LEU A 61 10.46 11.19 -9.66
C LEU A 61 9.16 10.58 -9.13
N CYS A 62 9.08 10.42 -7.82
CA CYS A 62 7.93 9.91 -7.08
C CYS A 62 7.83 10.62 -5.73
N PHE A 63 6.88 10.22 -4.89
CA PHE A 63 6.87 10.61 -3.49
C PHE A 63 6.49 9.42 -2.61
N LYS A 64 6.82 9.55 -1.32
CA LYS A 64 6.55 8.56 -0.29
C LYS A 64 6.15 9.23 1.01
N PHE A 65 5.41 8.53 1.85
CA PHE A 65 5.24 8.93 3.24
C PHE A 65 6.56 8.74 4.01
N GLU A 66 6.89 9.66 4.92
CA GLU A 66 8.03 9.50 5.85
C GLU A 66 7.84 8.29 6.77
N LYS A 67 6.59 7.99 7.14
CA LYS A 67 6.24 6.90 8.05
C LYS A 67 5.08 6.10 7.47
N LEU A 68 5.26 4.79 7.46
CA LEU A 68 4.24 3.82 7.07
C LEU A 68 3.87 2.93 8.26
N PRO A 69 2.63 2.42 8.33
CA PRO A 69 2.23 1.41 9.30
C PRO A 69 3.14 0.18 9.25
N ASN A 70 3.59 -0.27 10.42
CA ASN A 70 4.42 -1.48 10.52
C ASN A 70 3.54 -2.74 10.49
N VAL A 71 3.00 -3.05 9.30
CA VAL A 71 2.09 -4.18 9.06
C VAL A 71 2.44 -4.89 7.76
N VAL A 72 1.91 -6.10 7.57
CA VAL A 72 1.87 -6.79 6.27
C VAL A 72 0.44 -6.69 5.76
N PRO A 73 0.10 -5.72 4.89
CA PRO A 73 -1.28 -5.52 4.51
C PRO A 73 -1.71 -6.56 3.47
N ASP A 74 -2.87 -7.17 3.69
CA ASP A 74 -3.53 -8.02 2.68
C ASP A 74 -4.32 -7.19 1.65
N PHE A 75 -4.63 -5.94 1.98
CA PHE A 75 -5.33 -5.02 1.10
C PHE A 75 -4.79 -3.59 1.26
N ILE A 76 -4.54 -2.91 0.14
CA ILE A 76 -4.13 -1.49 0.09
C ILE A 76 -5.08 -0.74 -0.84
N TYR A 77 -5.63 0.37 -0.36
CA TYR A 77 -6.34 1.35 -1.19
C TYR A 77 -5.50 2.61 -1.32
N VAL A 78 -5.26 3.05 -2.55
CA VAL A 78 -4.50 4.26 -2.87
C VAL A 78 -5.46 5.29 -3.47
N ASP A 79 -5.70 6.37 -2.72
CA ASP A 79 -6.65 7.45 -3.04
C ASP A 79 -6.09 8.84 -2.66
N GLY A 80 -4.78 8.99 -2.84
CA GLY A 80 -4.03 10.17 -2.41
C GLY A 80 -2.69 9.79 -1.80
N PRO A 81 -2.00 10.72 -1.13
CA PRO A 81 -2.34 12.14 -0.94
C PRO A 81 -2.08 13.01 -2.19
N GLY A 82 -2.44 14.29 -2.08
CA GLY A 82 -2.32 15.26 -3.17
C GLY A 82 -0.87 15.65 -3.48
N ALA A 83 -0.59 16.02 -4.74
CA ALA A 83 0.72 16.54 -5.12
C ALA A 83 1.05 17.89 -4.44
N ALA A 84 0.05 18.61 -3.95
CA ALA A 84 0.23 19.86 -3.22
C ALA A 84 0.88 19.65 -1.85
N ASP A 85 0.70 18.48 -1.24
CA ASP A 85 1.17 18.19 0.11
C ASP A 85 2.63 17.69 0.12
N VAL A 86 3.22 17.44 -1.06
CA VAL A 86 4.55 16.83 -1.20
C VAL A 86 5.65 17.83 -0.82
N VAL A 87 6.48 17.49 0.15
CA VAL A 87 7.57 18.36 0.61
C VAL A 87 8.88 18.00 -0.08
N GLY A 88 9.66 19.02 -0.44
CA GLY A 88 11.02 18.87 -0.96
C GLY A 88 11.11 18.71 -2.48
N GLU A 89 12.31 18.38 -2.94
CA GLU A 89 12.63 18.27 -4.36
C GLU A 89 13.69 17.19 -4.60
N VAL A 90 13.71 16.67 -5.83
CA VAL A 90 14.78 15.80 -6.32
C VAL A 90 15.50 16.52 -7.44
N ARG A 91 16.76 16.91 -7.21
CA ARG A 91 17.61 17.61 -8.21
C ARG A 91 16.92 18.84 -8.81
N GLY A 92 16.25 19.64 -7.97
CA GLY A 92 15.48 20.82 -8.39
C GLY A 92 14.08 20.52 -8.95
N LEU A 93 13.61 19.27 -8.91
CA LEU A 93 12.25 18.90 -9.32
C LEU A 93 11.34 18.72 -8.09
N SER A 94 10.42 19.66 -7.89
CA SER A 94 9.32 19.58 -6.91
C SER A 94 8.02 19.10 -7.56
N PHE A 95 7.03 18.72 -6.74
CA PHE A 95 5.67 18.41 -7.20
C PHE A 95 4.80 19.67 -7.38
N GLN A 96 5.16 20.78 -6.75
CA GLN A 96 4.58 22.10 -6.96
C GLN A 96 5.43 22.88 -7.98
N ILE A 97 4.89 23.06 -9.18
CA ILE A 97 5.51 23.82 -10.28
C ILE A 97 4.95 25.24 -10.26
N GLY A 98 5.72 26.19 -9.74
CA GLY A 98 5.26 27.58 -9.61
C GLY A 98 4.02 27.71 -8.72
N GLU A 99 3.24 28.77 -8.91
CA GLU A 99 2.17 29.13 -7.97
C GLU A 99 0.91 28.25 -8.07
N ASN A 100 0.58 27.71 -9.25
CA ASN A 100 -0.72 27.06 -9.50
C ASN A 100 -0.65 25.81 -10.39
N HIS A 101 0.52 25.19 -10.52
CA HIS A 101 0.66 23.98 -11.33
C HIS A 101 1.22 22.83 -10.51
N LEU A 102 0.55 21.68 -10.55
CA LEU A 102 0.97 20.49 -9.82
C LEU A 102 1.41 19.40 -10.80
N ARG A 103 2.49 18.70 -10.46
CA ARG A 103 2.82 17.43 -11.12
C ARG A 103 1.76 16.39 -10.81
N ARG A 104 1.61 15.43 -11.71
CA ARG A 104 0.76 14.28 -11.45
C ARG A 104 1.34 13.41 -10.32
N GLN A 105 0.46 12.79 -9.56
CA GLN A 105 0.82 11.97 -8.40
C GLN A 105 1.47 10.65 -8.83
N VAL A 106 2.62 10.33 -8.24
CA VAL A 106 3.34 9.07 -8.43
C VAL A 106 3.74 8.54 -7.05
N VAL A 107 2.88 7.70 -6.48
CA VAL A 107 3.05 7.12 -5.14
C VAL A 107 3.92 5.87 -5.22
N ALA A 108 4.99 5.81 -4.42
CA ALA A 108 5.91 4.68 -4.42
C ALA A 108 5.81 3.76 -3.19
N ASP A 109 5.02 4.12 -2.18
CA ASP A 109 4.96 3.42 -0.89
C ASP A 109 4.62 1.93 -0.99
N VAL A 110 3.74 1.55 -1.92
CA VAL A 110 3.33 0.15 -2.15
C VAL A 110 4.54 -0.77 -2.38
N LEU A 111 5.59 -0.27 -3.03
CA LEU A 111 6.77 -1.04 -3.37
C LEU A 111 7.58 -1.47 -2.14
N LEU A 112 7.49 -0.73 -1.02
CA LEU A 112 8.17 -1.11 0.22
C LEU A 112 7.55 -2.36 0.85
N TYR A 113 6.24 -2.57 0.69
CA TYR A 113 5.55 -3.74 1.25
C TYR A 113 5.68 -5.00 0.39
N GLU A 114 5.96 -4.88 -0.92
CA GLU A 114 5.91 -5.97 -1.91
C GLU A 114 6.61 -7.26 -1.45
N SER A 115 7.79 -7.11 -0.86
CA SER A 115 8.64 -8.23 -0.43
C SER A 115 8.01 -9.12 0.66
N THR A 116 7.02 -8.59 1.39
CA THR A 116 6.39 -9.27 2.53
C THR A 116 4.96 -9.72 2.28
N PHE A 117 4.34 -9.32 1.16
CA PHE A 117 2.95 -9.66 0.86
C PHE A 117 2.69 -11.17 0.83
N HIS A 118 1.57 -11.56 1.41
CA HIS A 118 0.99 -12.89 1.24
C HIS A 118 0.28 -13.02 -0.10
N LYS A 119 0.10 -14.25 -0.58
CA LYS A 119 -0.71 -14.52 -1.78
C LYS A 119 -2.11 -13.94 -1.60
N GLY A 120 -2.63 -13.33 -2.65
CA GLY A 120 -3.95 -12.70 -2.63
C GLY A 120 -3.91 -11.27 -2.09
N ALA A 121 -2.73 -10.74 -1.71
CA ALA A 121 -2.60 -9.32 -1.41
C ALA A 121 -3.14 -8.49 -2.58
N PHE A 122 -3.99 -7.52 -2.26
CA PHE A 122 -4.78 -6.79 -3.24
C PHE A 122 -4.53 -5.30 -3.14
N ILE A 123 -4.10 -4.68 -4.23
CA ILE A 123 -3.89 -3.23 -4.32
C ILE A 123 -4.97 -2.67 -5.22
N LEU A 124 -5.71 -1.66 -4.74
CA LEU A 124 -6.74 -0.94 -5.48
C LEU A 124 -6.38 0.54 -5.56
N LEU A 125 -6.41 1.12 -6.75
CA LEU A 125 -6.16 2.53 -6.99
C LEU A 125 -7.37 3.17 -7.66
N ASP A 126 -7.75 4.35 -7.20
CA ASP A 126 -8.87 5.13 -7.76
C ASP A 126 -8.36 6.32 -8.56
N SER A 127 -8.57 6.34 -9.88
CA SER A 127 -8.17 7.44 -10.79
C SER A 127 -6.67 7.83 -10.84
N MET A 128 -5.75 7.01 -10.32
CA MET A 128 -4.31 7.31 -10.25
C MET A 128 -3.46 6.76 -11.41
N TYR A 129 -3.83 7.03 -12.66
CA TYR A 129 -3.17 6.44 -13.84
C TYR A 129 -1.61 6.49 -13.84
N PRO A 130 -0.94 7.60 -13.49
CA PRO A 130 0.53 7.65 -13.45
C PRO A 130 1.12 6.73 -12.37
N THR A 131 0.48 6.63 -11.21
CA THR A 131 0.87 5.68 -10.16
C THR A 131 0.63 4.25 -10.62
N VAL A 132 -0.50 3.96 -11.29
CA VAL A 132 -0.76 2.64 -11.87
C VAL A 132 0.35 2.24 -12.86
N HIS A 133 0.72 3.15 -13.76
CA HIS A 133 1.79 2.91 -14.72
C HIS A 133 3.15 2.69 -14.03
N PHE A 134 3.46 3.52 -13.04
CA PHE A 134 4.66 3.41 -12.24
C PHE A 134 4.75 2.05 -11.53
N LEU A 135 3.68 1.62 -10.84
CA LEU A 135 3.64 0.33 -10.16
C LEU A 135 3.74 -0.85 -11.13
N ARG A 136 3.10 -0.79 -12.32
CA ARG A 136 3.25 -1.84 -13.35
C ARG A 136 4.69 -2.08 -13.78
N ASN A 137 5.53 -1.06 -13.72
CA ASN A 137 6.94 -1.13 -14.14
C ASN A 137 7.89 -1.50 -13.00
N HIS A 138 7.44 -1.40 -11.73
CA HIS A 138 8.30 -1.57 -10.55
C HIS A 138 7.93 -2.75 -9.67
N LEU A 139 6.67 -3.20 -9.68
CA LEU A 139 6.29 -4.45 -9.04
C LEU A 139 6.99 -5.61 -9.76
N THR A 140 7.71 -6.41 -9.00
CA THR A 140 8.58 -7.48 -9.48
C THR A 140 7.93 -8.86 -9.40
N ARG A 141 6.90 -9.00 -8.56
CA ARG A 141 6.18 -10.27 -8.33
C ARG A 141 5.07 -10.51 -9.37
N SER A 142 4.50 -11.70 -9.39
CA SER A 142 3.42 -12.04 -10.33
C SER A 142 2.06 -11.49 -9.90
N TYR A 143 1.62 -10.40 -10.55
CA TYR A 143 0.31 -9.79 -10.32
C TYR A 143 -0.67 -10.03 -11.47
N LYS A 144 -1.94 -10.23 -11.12
CA LYS A 144 -3.05 -10.10 -12.04
C LYS A 144 -3.56 -8.67 -12.02
N PHE A 145 -3.33 -7.97 -13.11
CA PHE A 145 -3.76 -6.59 -13.31
C PHE A 145 -5.16 -6.53 -13.92
N ARG A 146 -6.01 -5.62 -13.42
CA ARG A 146 -7.30 -5.27 -14.03
C ARG A 146 -7.52 -3.77 -14.01
N TRP A 147 -8.09 -3.25 -15.08
CA TRP A 147 -8.57 -1.87 -15.15
C TRP A 147 -10.06 -1.87 -15.49
N ASN A 148 -10.85 -1.21 -14.66
CA ASN A 148 -12.26 -0.96 -14.90
C ASN A 148 -12.42 0.46 -15.42
N VAL A 149 -12.71 0.57 -16.73
CA VAL A 149 -12.87 1.86 -17.41
C VAL A 149 -14.09 2.63 -16.90
N ILE A 150 -15.14 1.94 -16.46
CA ILE A 150 -16.40 2.59 -16.04
C ILE A 150 -16.21 3.30 -14.70
N SER A 151 -15.51 2.66 -13.75
CA SER A 151 -15.23 3.24 -12.43
C SER A 151 -13.88 3.93 -12.33
N ASP A 152 -13.10 3.97 -13.41
CA ASP A 152 -11.71 4.43 -13.46
C ASP A 152 -10.80 3.84 -12.35
N GLN A 153 -11.04 2.57 -12.01
CA GLN A 153 -10.31 1.87 -10.96
C GLN A 153 -9.35 0.86 -11.54
N SER A 154 -8.16 0.79 -10.98
CA SER A 154 -7.14 -0.19 -11.33
C SER A 154 -6.80 -1.07 -10.14
N SER A 155 -6.57 -2.35 -10.37
CA SER A 155 -6.23 -3.31 -9.32
C SER A 155 -5.09 -4.24 -9.70
N PHE A 156 -4.35 -4.65 -8.67
CA PHE A 156 -3.30 -5.66 -8.73
C PHE A 156 -3.57 -6.71 -7.66
N GLU A 157 -3.78 -7.96 -8.08
CA GLU A 157 -3.94 -9.11 -7.19
C GLU A 157 -2.67 -9.98 -7.27
N LEU A 158 -1.99 -10.17 -6.15
CA LEU A 158 -0.77 -10.99 -6.09
C LEU A 158 -1.11 -12.49 -6.25
N MET A 159 -0.65 -13.09 -7.34
CA MET A 159 -1.01 -14.46 -7.71
C MET A 159 -0.08 -15.52 -7.12
N GLU A 160 1.15 -15.14 -6.82
CA GLU A 160 2.16 -16.06 -6.31
C GLU A 160 2.06 -16.26 -4.79
N HIS A 161 2.43 -17.46 -4.34
CA HIS A 161 2.71 -17.67 -2.93
C HIS A 161 3.94 -16.85 -2.55
N GLY A 162 3.93 -16.20 -1.38
CA GLY A 162 5.17 -15.72 -0.75
C GLY A 162 6.23 -16.84 -0.72
N PRO A 163 7.51 -16.54 -0.43
CA PRO A 163 8.51 -17.58 -0.28
C PRO A 163 7.89 -18.69 0.57
N LYS A 164 7.73 -19.90 -0.01
CA LYS A 164 7.20 -21.05 0.73
C LYS A 164 7.92 -20.99 2.06
N LYS A 165 7.20 -20.95 3.20
CA LYS A 165 7.82 -21.14 4.52
C LYS A 165 8.93 -22.15 4.29
N LEU A 166 10.18 -21.74 4.49
CA LEU A 166 11.27 -22.68 4.55
C LEU A 166 10.95 -23.49 5.80
N LEU A 167 10.04 -24.47 5.65
CA LEU A 167 9.95 -25.59 6.55
C LEU A 167 11.39 -26.10 6.63
N PRO A 168 11.89 -26.36 7.85
CA PRO A 168 13.28 -26.76 8.04
C PRO A 168 13.58 -27.83 7.00
N ARG A 169 14.61 -27.59 6.18
CA ARG A 169 15.05 -28.56 5.19
C ARG A 169 15.55 -29.77 5.98
N GLU A 170 14.65 -30.70 6.26
CA GLU A 170 15.01 -32.03 6.71
C GLU A 170 15.81 -32.67 5.58
N PHE A 171 17.12 -32.63 5.75
CA PHE A 171 18.07 -33.68 5.43
C PHE A 171 17.62 -34.66 4.33
N TRP A 172 17.73 -34.26 3.07
CA TRP A 172 18.01 -35.23 2.02
C TRP A 172 19.52 -35.43 1.94
N VAL A 173 20.04 -36.23 2.88
CA VAL A 173 21.32 -36.92 2.68
C VAL A 173 21.09 -37.84 1.49
N LYS A 174 21.69 -37.51 0.35
CA LYS A 174 21.86 -38.50 -0.72
C LYS A 174 22.66 -39.66 -0.13
N LYS A 175 21.99 -40.79 0.16
CA LYS A 175 22.69 -42.06 0.32
C LYS A 175 23.37 -42.36 -1.00
N THR A 176 24.65 -42.03 -1.11
CA THR A 176 25.54 -42.62 -2.09
C THR A 176 25.60 -44.11 -1.79
N ARG A 177 24.99 -44.93 -2.65
CA ARG A 177 25.31 -46.35 -2.71
C ARG A 177 26.75 -46.44 -3.20
N THR A 178 27.66 -46.75 -2.29
CA THR A 178 28.95 -47.34 -2.61
C THR A 178 28.79 -48.85 -2.54
N SER A 179 29.20 -49.49 -3.63
CA SER A 179 29.53 -50.92 -3.81
C SER A 179 28.39 -51.93 -3.60
#